data_AF-A0A7W8DIX8-F1
#
_entry.id   AF-A0A7W8DIX8-F1
#
_cell.length_a   1.000
_cell.length_b   1.000
_cell.length_c   1.000
_cell.angle_alpha   90.00
_cell.angle_beta   90.00
_cell.angle_gamma   90.00
#
_symmetry.space_group_name_H-M   'P 1'
#
loop_
_entity.id
_entity.type
_entity.pdbx_description
1 polymer ?
#
loop_
_entity_poly.entity_id
_entity_poly.type
_entity_poly.pdbx_seq_one_letter_code
_entity_poly.pdbx_strand_id
1 'polypeptide(L)'
;MKKLLLVPAALFCLLLNQSDAGDAPFCYQGEVAGVVCNVCATNVKTALLKLDGVQDVKITLNKEGGNPRLTILSQSPALTREMAVKALGKAAEHYDIRSLEKTSKR
;
A
#
# COMPACT_ATOMS: atom_id res chain seq x y z
N MET A 1 59.57 4.72 -24.36
CA MET A 1 58.20 4.71 -24.92
C MET A 1 57.38 3.63 -24.21
N LYS A 2 56.60 4.00 -23.18
CA LYS A 2 55.52 3.21 -22.54
C LYS A 2 54.90 4.12 -21.47
N LYS A 3 54.06 5.05 -21.93
CA LYS A 3 53.10 5.79 -21.11
C LYS A 3 51.90 4.85 -20.87
N LEU A 4 51.03 5.23 -19.93
CA LEU A 4 49.78 4.59 -19.50
C LEU A 4 49.98 3.60 -18.34
N LEU A 5 49.21 3.62 -17.25
CA LEU A 5 48.06 4.45 -16.89
C LEU A 5 47.95 4.48 -15.37
N LEU A 6 47.78 5.69 -14.87
CA LEU A 6 47.34 6.02 -13.53
C LEU A 6 45.87 5.59 -13.46
N VAL A 7 45.57 4.46 -12.81
CA VAL A 7 44.18 4.06 -12.52
C VAL A 7 43.86 4.60 -11.12
N PRO A 8 43.06 5.67 -10.99
CA PRO A 8 42.65 6.15 -9.69
C PRO A 8 41.63 5.16 -9.11
N ALA A 9 41.97 4.60 -7.94
CA ALA A 9 41.12 3.75 -7.12
C ALA A 9 39.92 4.50 -6.49
N ALA A 10 39.39 5.52 -7.16
CA ALA A 10 38.37 6.42 -6.63
C ALA A 10 36.95 6.14 -7.14
N LEU A 11 36.74 5.15 -8.00
CA LEU A 11 35.44 4.92 -8.64
C LEU A 11 34.55 3.84 -8.00
N PHE A 12 35.02 3.12 -6.97
CA PHE A 12 34.27 1.98 -6.42
C PHE A 12 33.34 2.32 -5.23
N CYS A 13 33.28 3.57 -4.76
CA CYS A 13 32.45 3.94 -3.61
C CYS A 13 31.07 4.55 -3.95
N LEU A 14 30.66 4.60 -5.22
CA LEU A 14 29.41 5.24 -5.63
C LEU A 14 28.18 4.31 -5.70
N LEU A 15 28.29 3.05 -5.26
CA LEU A 15 27.20 2.07 -5.31
C LEU A 15 26.52 1.76 -3.96
N LEU A 16 26.85 2.46 -2.88
CA LEU A 16 26.21 2.28 -1.56
C LEU A 16 25.34 3.48 -1.14
N ASN A 17 24.60 4.09 -2.07
CA ASN A 17 23.65 5.17 -1.73
C ASN A 17 22.20 4.89 -2.15
N GLN A 18 21.83 3.62 -2.30
CA GLN A 18 20.42 3.23 -2.23
C GLN A 18 20.15 2.60 -0.86
N SER A 19 20.49 3.34 0.18
CA SER A 19 19.87 3.14 1.48
C SER A 19 18.41 3.48 1.29
N ASP A 20 17.63 2.42 1.10
CA ASP A 20 16.18 2.37 1.18
C ASP A 20 15.71 3.46 2.14
N ALA A 21 15.02 4.44 1.57
CA ALA A 21 14.46 5.51 2.37
C ALA A 21 13.68 4.86 3.51
N GLY A 22 13.81 5.41 4.72
CA GLY A 22 12.79 5.27 5.74
C GLY A 22 11.51 5.90 5.20
N ASP A 23 10.84 5.16 4.31
CA ASP A 23 9.81 5.67 3.41
C ASP A 23 8.54 5.85 4.23
N ALA A 24 8.04 7.08 4.22
CA ALA A 24 6.75 7.37 4.83
C ALA A 24 5.71 6.39 4.24
N PRO A 25 4.88 5.72 5.07
CA PRO A 25 3.87 4.82 4.51
C PRO A 25 2.97 5.60 3.54
N PHE A 26 2.80 5.04 2.35
CA PHE A 26 1.83 5.50 1.38
C PHE A 26 0.43 5.26 1.93
N CYS A 27 -0.35 6.33 1.98
CA CYS A 27 -1.73 6.25 2.39
C CYS A 27 -2.60 6.08 1.15
N TYR A 28 -3.49 5.10 1.18
CA TYR A 28 -4.50 4.84 0.16
C TYR A 28 -5.85 5.04 0.81
N GLN A 29 -6.73 5.77 0.14
CA GLN A 29 -8.08 6.03 0.63
C GLN A 29 -9.09 5.60 -0.42
N GLY A 30 -10.20 5.06 0.04
CA GLY A 30 -11.20 4.44 -0.81
C GLY A 30 -12.52 4.22 -0.11
N GLU A 31 -13.43 3.59 -0.82
CA GLU A 31 -14.77 3.26 -0.33
C GLU A 31 -15.05 1.78 -0.59
N VAL A 32 -15.65 1.12 0.40
CA VAL A 32 -16.01 -0.29 0.30
C VAL A 32 -17.50 -0.46 0.54
N ALA A 33 -18.22 -0.96 -0.46
CA ALA A 33 -19.62 -1.34 -0.34
C ALA A 33 -19.76 -2.70 0.37
N GLY A 34 -20.87 -2.90 1.07
CA GLY A 34 -21.20 -4.17 1.75
C GLY A 34 -20.67 -4.29 3.18
N VAL A 35 -19.80 -3.39 3.64
CA VAL A 35 -19.32 -3.39 5.03
C VAL A 35 -20.33 -2.67 5.94
N VAL A 36 -21.30 -3.42 6.46
CA VAL A 36 -22.39 -2.85 7.29
C VAL A 36 -22.16 -2.99 8.79
N CYS A 37 -21.13 -3.74 9.19
CA CYS A 37 -20.91 -4.12 10.58
C CYS A 37 -19.43 -4.12 10.94
N ASN A 38 -19.11 -4.00 12.23
CA ASN A 38 -17.71 -3.96 12.69
C ASN A 38 -16.97 -5.30 12.45
N VAL A 39 -17.70 -6.42 12.51
CA VAL A 39 -17.16 -7.75 12.18
C VAL A 39 -16.83 -7.86 10.68
N CYS A 40 -17.72 -7.33 9.84
CA CYS A 40 -17.57 -7.25 8.39
C CYS A 40 -16.31 -6.44 8.05
N ALA A 41 -16.14 -5.29 8.71
CA ALA A 41 -14.96 -4.45 8.59
C ALA A 41 -13.69 -5.18 9.03
N THR A 42 -13.75 -5.91 10.14
CA THR A 42 -12.58 -6.67 10.64
C THR A 42 -12.14 -7.75 9.65
N ASN A 43 -13.08 -8.50 9.05
CA ASN A 43 -12.74 -9.50 8.05
C ASN A 43 -12.04 -8.89 6.81
N VAL A 44 -12.57 -7.78 6.30
CA VAL A 44 -11.97 -7.04 5.17
C VAL A 44 -10.59 -6.51 5.57
N LYS A 45 -10.45 -5.92 6.76
CA LYS A 45 -9.17 -5.45 7.32
C LYS A 45 -8.14 -6.56 7.37
N THR A 46 -8.49 -7.72 7.93
CA THR A 46 -7.56 -8.86 8.06
C THR A 46 -7.16 -9.43 6.70
N ALA A 47 -8.05 -9.44 5.71
CA ALA A 47 -7.72 -9.86 4.36
C ALA A 47 -6.70 -8.90 3.70
N LEU A 48 -6.92 -7.60 3.83
CA LEU A 48 -6.03 -6.58 3.26
C LEU A 48 -4.68 -6.50 3.99
N LEU A 49 -4.64 -6.73 5.30
CA LEU A 49 -3.40 -6.80 6.09
C LEU A 49 -2.47 -7.97 5.69
N LYS A 50 -2.98 -8.99 4.98
CA LYS A 50 -2.15 -10.09 4.46
C LYS A 50 -1.41 -9.70 3.18
N LEU A 51 -1.71 -8.56 2.59
CA LEU A 51 -0.96 -8.06 1.43
C LEU A 51 0.43 -7.62 1.85
N ASP A 52 1.41 -8.02 1.04
CA ASP A 52 2.79 -7.60 1.22
C ASP A 52 2.91 -6.08 1.10
N GLY A 53 3.63 -5.46 2.04
CA GLY A 53 3.78 -4.01 2.14
C GLY A 53 2.68 -3.28 2.92
N VAL A 54 1.53 -3.88 3.19
CA VAL A 54 0.46 -3.24 3.99
C VAL A 54 0.83 -3.24 5.48
N GLN A 55 0.90 -2.06 6.09
CA GLN A 55 1.20 -1.89 7.51
C GLN A 55 -0.05 -1.76 8.38
N ASP A 56 -1.03 -0.97 7.93
CA ASP A 56 -2.29 -0.81 8.66
C ASP A 56 -3.46 -0.62 7.72
N VAL A 57 -4.64 -1.02 8.19
CA VAL A 57 -5.90 -0.86 7.48
C VAL A 57 -6.94 -0.37 8.46
N LYS A 58 -7.63 0.70 8.11
CA LYS A 58 -8.69 1.32 8.89
C LYS A 58 -9.95 1.42 8.06
N ILE A 59 -11.07 1.03 8.65
CA ILE A 59 -12.38 1.12 8.02
C ILE A 59 -13.27 1.96 8.91
N THR A 60 -13.82 3.03 8.35
CA THR A 60 -14.73 3.95 9.04
C THR A 60 -16.12 3.74 8.48
N LEU A 61 -17.01 3.18 9.30
CA LEU A 61 -18.42 3.03 8.94
C LEU A 61 -19.08 4.41 8.86
N ASN A 62 -19.83 4.67 7.79
CA ASN A 62 -20.57 5.91 7.63
C ASN A 62 -21.97 5.73 8.24
N LYS A 63 -22.34 6.55 9.24
CA LYS A 63 -23.63 6.43 9.93
C LYS A 63 -24.80 6.98 9.12
N GLU A 64 -24.52 7.80 8.10
CA GLU A 64 -25.53 8.50 7.29
C GLU A 64 -25.98 7.70 6.06
N GLY A 65 -25.70 6.39 6.03
CA GLY A 65 -26.08 5.50 4.93
C GLY A 65 -25.14 5.51 3.72
N GLY A 66 -23.99 6.17 3.84
CA GLY A 66 -22.94 6.17 2.81
C GLY A 66 -22.06 4.92 2.84
N ASN A 67 -21.24 4.77 1.80
CA ASN A 67 -20.23 3.71 1.76
C ASN A 67 -19.19 3.91 2.87
N PRO A 68 -18.84 2.83 3.60
CA PRO A 68 -17.72 2.83 4.54
C PRO A 68 -16.42 3.26 3.87
N ARG A 69 -15.68 4.10 4.58
CA ARG A 69 -14.41 4.63 4.12
C ARG A 69 -13.28 3.68 4.49
N LEU A 70 -12.53 3.24 3.49
CA LEU A 70 -11.36 2.39 3.63
C LEU A 70 -10.10 3.26 3.57
N THR A 71 -9.20 3.07 4.52
CA THR A 71 -7.88 3.71 4.56
C THR A 71 -6.84 2.62 4.76
N ILE A 72 -5.83 2.57 3.89
CA ILE A 72 -4.76 1.58 3.92
C ILE A 72 -3.44 2.33 3.99
N LEU A 73 -2.56 1.93 4.90
CA LEU A 73 -1.19 2.38 4.99
C LEU A 73 -0.29 1.27 4.46
N SER A 74 0.49 1.55 3.43
CA SER A 74 1.39 0.59 2.78
C SER A 74 2.77 1.20 2.59
N GLN A 75 3.84 0.43 2.80
CA GLN A 75 5.21 0.83 2.46
C GLN A 75 5.49 0.69 0.96
N SER A 76 4.66 -0.09 0.26
CA SER A 76 4.83 -0.29 -1.18
C SER A 76 3.97 0.70 -1.96
N PRO A 77 4.53 1.44 -2.94
CA PRO A 77 3.78 2.35 -3.80
C PRO A 77 2.96 1.61 -4.87
N ALA A 78 3.16 0.30 -5.01
CA ALA A 78 2.56 -0.55 -6.03
C ALA A 78 1.17 -1.11 -5.65
N LEU A 79 0.59 -0.70 -4.51
CA LEU A 79 -0.74 -1.17 -4.13
C LEU A 79 -1.80 -0.64 -5.10
N THR A 80 -2.48 -1.53 -5.83
CA THR A 80 -3.60 -1.18 -6.72
C THR A 80 -4.94 -1.73 -6.22
N ARG A 81 -6.04 -1.21 -6.77
CA ARG A 81 -7.38 -1.71 -6.50
C ARG A 81 -7.50 -3.20 -6.80
N GLU A 82 -6.94 -3.66 -7.91
CA GLU A 82 -6.99 -5.06 -8.33
C GLU A 82 -6.27 -5.97 -7.32
N MET A 83 -5.14 -5.52 -6.77
CA MET A 83 -4.43 -6.26 -5.71
C MET A 83 -5.26 -6.35 -4.44
N ALA A 84 -5.91 -5.24 -4.04
CA ALA A 84 -6.81 -5.23 -2.89
C ALA A 84 -8.02 -6.16 -3.08
N VAL A 85 -8.65 -6.13 -4.25
CA VAL A 85 -9.78 -7.03 -4.59
C VAL A 85 -9.31 -8.49 -4.63
N LYS A 86 -8.13 -8.76 -5.20
CA LYS A 86 -7.55 -10.10 -5.22
C LYS A 86 -7.26 -10.63 -3.81
N ALA A 87 -6.79 -9.76 -2.90
CA ALA A 87 -6.56 -10.12 -1.49
C ALA A 87 -7.85 -10.46 -0.73
N LEU A 88 -8.96 -9.81 -1.08
CA LEU A 88 -10.27 -10.15 -0.54
C LEU A 88 -10.71 -11.55 -0.95
N GLY A 89 -10.32 -12.03 -2.14
CA GLY A 89 -10.65 -13.37 -2.60
C GLY A 89 -12.16 -13.59 -2.58
N LYS A 90 -12.63 -14.61 -1.84
CA LYS A 90 -14.07 -14.88 -1.67
C LYS A 90 -14.85 -13.72 -1.04
N ALA A 91 -14.19 -12.89 -0.25
CA ALA A 91 -14.85 -11.73 0.35
C ALA A 91 -15.25 -10.69 -0.72
N ALA A 92 -14.61 -10.67 -1.89
CA ALA A 92 -14.97 -9.80 -3.01
C ALA A 92 -16.36 -10.13 -3.62
N GLU A 93 -16.93 -11.30 -3.32
CA GLU A 93 -18.31 -11.65 -3.72
C GLU A 93 -19.36 -10.84 -2.92
N HIS A 94 -18.99 -10.39 -1.72
CA HIS A 94 -19.88 -9.67 -0.81
C HIS A 94 -19.46 -8.21 -0.56
N TYR A 95 -18.20 -7.87 -0.84
CA TYR A 95 -17.65 -6.52 -0.65
C TYR A 95 -17.08 -5.99 -1.96
N ASP A 96 -17.52 -4.80 -2.34
CA ASP A 96 -17.04 -4.14 -3.55
C ASP A 96 -16.24 -2.90 -3.19
N ILE A 97 -14.94 -2.90 -3.51
CA ILE A 97 -14.09 -1.71 -3.36
C ILE A 97 -14.42 -0.78 -4.53
N ARG A 98 -15.15 0.30 -4.29
CA ARG A 98 -15.58 1.23 -5.35
C ARG A 98 -14.45 2.11 -5.84
N SER A 99 -13.67 2.60 -4.90
CA SER A 99 -12.57 3.52 -5.12
C SER A 99 -11.40 3.10 -4.25
N LEU A 100 -10.18 3.18 -4.80
CA LEU A 100 -8.95 3.06 -4.04
C LEU A 100 -7.90 3.92 -4.71
N GLU A 101 -7.64 5.08 -4.14
CA GLU A 101 -6.70 6.05 -4.68
C GLU A 101 -5.56 6.29 -3.69
N LYS A 102 -4.35 6.41 -4.22
CA LYS A 102 -3.20 6.84 -3.44
C LYS A 102 -3.39 8.30 -3.05
N THR A 103 -3.51 8.58 -1.77
CA THR A 103 -3.57 9.96 -1.27
C THR A 103 -2.17 10.46 -0.95
N SER A 104 -1.84 11.66 -1.44
CA SER A 104 -0.58 12.33 -1.12
C SER A 104 -0.65 13.13 0.20
N LYS A 105 -1.83 13.19 0.84
CA LYS A 105 -1.99 13.89 2.11
C LYS A 105 -1.59 12.98 3.27
N ARG A 106 -0.41 13.27 3.82
CA ARG A 106 -0.02 12.90 5.19
C ARG A 106 -0.73 13.80 6.19
#